data_AF-A0A353DQV7-F1
#
_entry.id   AF-A0A353DQV7-F1
#
_cell.length_a   1.000
_cell.length_b   1.000
_cell.length_c   1.000
_cell.angle_alpha   90.00
_cell.angle_beta   90.00
_cell.angle_gamma   90.00
#
_symmetry.space_group_name_H-M   'P 1'
#
loop_
_entity.id
_entity.type
_entity.pdbx_description
1 polymer ?
#
loop_
_entity_poly.entity_id
_entity_poly.type
_entity_poly.pdbx_seq_one_letter_code
_entity_poly.pdbx_strand_id
1 'polypeptide(L)'
;MSLSKVSLEDQVRECAFSLGFDLVGITDSGPFEGDEKAAIKRINDGHMEGYPWYTKERVRKMNRPQLLLDNARSVISLATSYLTTEPDTGTFKNGRVARYAWGDDY
;
A
#
# COMPACT_ATOMS: atom_id res chain seq x y z
N MET A 1 -38.84 -10.72 -5.85
CA MET A 1 -37.36 -10.73 -5.87
C MET A 1 -36.87 -9.78 -4.79
N SER A 2 -35.95 -10.19 -3.93
CA SER A 2 -35.40 -9.30 -2.90
C SER A 2 -34.29 -8.45 -3.52
N LEU A 3 -34.39 -7.13 -3.43
CA LEU A 3 -33.27 -6.23 -3.72
C LEU A 3 -32.23 -6.42 -2.61
N SER A 4 -31.05 -6.96 -2.96
CA SER A 4 -29.92 -7.03 -2.05
C SER A 4 -29.52 -5.61 -1.64
N LYS A 5 -29.61 -5.30 -0.34
CA LYS A 5 -29.27 -3.99 0.20
C LYS A 5 -27.77 -3.74 0.04
N VAL A 6 -27.40 -2.72 -0.75
CA VAL A 6 -26.01 -2.31 -0.97
C VAL A 6 -25.30 -2.11 0.37
N SER A 7 -24.16 -2.79 0.57
CA SER A 7 -23.40 -2.69 1.82
C SER A 7 -22.57 -1.41 1.86
N LEU A 8 -22.06 -1.05 3.05
CA LEU A 8 -21.07 0.02 3.17
C LEU A 8 -19.77 -0.33 2.42
N GLU A 9 -19.43 -1.62 2.36
CA GLU A 9 -18.27 -2.15 1.64
C GLU A 9 -18.37 -1.88 0.14
N ASP A 10 -19.57 -2.08 -0.43
CA ASP A 10 -19.85 -1.83 -1.85
C ASP A 10 -19.80 -0.34 -2.19
N GLN A 11 -20.33 0.52 -1.31
CA GLN A 11 -20.27 1.98 -1.48
C GLN A 11 -18.81 2.50 -1.47
N VAL A 12 -17.95 1.93 -0.62
CA VAL A 12 -16.51 2.25 -0.61
C VAL A 12 -15.85 1.81 -1.92
N ARG A 13 -16.19 0.63 -2.45
CA ARG A 13 -15.68 0.16 -3.75
C ARG A 13 -16.12 1.06 -4.90
N GLU A 14 -17.41 1.36 -4.99
CA GLU A 14 -17.98 2.24 -6.02
C GLU A 14 -17.32 3.62 -6.00
N CYS A 15 -17.15 4.20 -4.80
CA CYS A 15 -16.43 5.45 -4.61
C CYS A 15 -14.98 5.36 -5.12
N ALA A 16 -14.21 4.35 -4.71
CA ALA A 16 -12.82 4.17 -5.13
C ALA A 16 -12.68 4.07 -6.66
N PHE A 17 -13.51 3.26 -7.32
CA PHE A 17 -13.48 3.15 -8.78
C PHE A 17 -13.91 4.47 -9.47
N SER A 18 -14.89 5.19 -8.92
CA SER A 18 -15.30 6.50 -9.47
C SER A 18 -14.24 7.59 -9.36
N LEU A 19 -13.31 7.45 -8.41
CA LEU A 19 -12.15 8.33 -8.22
C LEU A 19 -10.94 7.92 -9.08
N GLY A 20 -11.02 6.82 -9.83
CA GLY A 20 -9.97 6.37 -10.74
C GLY A 20 -8.93 5.41 -10.12
N PHE A 21 -9.19 4.82 -8.95
CA PHE A 21 -8.35 3.73 -8.44
C PHE A 21 -8.61 2.44 -9.22
N ASP A 22 -7.55 1.74 -9.62
CA ASP A 22 -7.63 0.48 -10.35
C ASP A 22 -8.04 -0.69 -9.46
N LEU A 23 -7.63 -0.67 -8.18
CA LEU A 23 -7.93 -1.70 -7.19
C LEU A 23 -8.27 -1.11 -5.82
N VAL A 24 -9.15 -1.80 -5.11
CA VAL A 24 -9.54 -1.52 -3.73
C VAL A 24 -9.68 -2.83 -2.94
N GLY A 25 -8.95 -2.93 -1.84
CA GLY A 25 -8.99 -4.04 -0.89
C GLY A 25 -9.36 -3.54 0.50
N ILE A 26 -10.12 -4.33 1.26
CA ILE A 26 -10.57 -3.98 2.61
C ILE A 26 -10.28 -5.17 3.52
N THR A 27 -9.66 -4.91 4.67
CA THR A 27 -9.36 -5.89 5.71
C THR A 27 -9.73 -5.33 7.09
N ASP A 28 -9.80 -6.17 8.12
CA ASP A 28 -10.02 -5.72 9.49
C ASP A 28 -8.82 -4.92 10.07
N SER A 29 -8.95 -4.48 11.31
CA SER A 29 -7.97 -3.64 12.04
C SER A 29 -7.04 -4.43 12.97
N GLY A 30 -7.05 -5.76 12.89
CA GLY A 30 -6.23 -6.64 13.72
C GLY A 30 -4.73 -6.49 13.47
N PRO A 31 -3.89 -7.08 14.35
CA PRO A 31 -2.43 -7.04 14.18
C PRO A 31 -1.95 -7.83 12.96
N PHE A 32 -1.06 -7.24 12.17
CA PHE A 32 -0.39 -7.91 11.05
C PHE A 32 0.80 -8.74 11.54
N GLU A 33 0.52 -9.84 12.25
CA GLU A 33 1.56 -10.64 12.94
C GLU A 33 2.61 -11.27 12.01
N GLY A 34 2.18 -11.70 10.81
CA GLY A 34 3.06 -12.28 9.79
C GLY A 34 4.07 -11.25 9.27
N ASP A 35 3.60 -10.04 8.97
CA ASP A 35 4.40 -8.93 8.47
C ASP A 35 5.31 -8.36 9.56
N GLU A 36 4.85 -8.25 10.81
CA GLU A 36 5.70 -7.92 11.96
C GLU A 36 6.87 -8.92 12.09
N LYS A 37 6.58 -10.22 12.03
CA LYS A 37 7.61 -11.27 12.13
C LYS A 37 8.61 -11.18 10.97
N ALA A 38 8.13 -10.97 9.75
CA ALA A 38 8.99 -10.83 8.57
C ALA A 38 9.86 -9.56 8.64
N ALA A 39 9.30 -8.42 9.04
CA ALA A 39 10.01 -7.16 9.19
C ALA A 39 11.05 -7.19 10.33
N ILE A 40 10.71 -7.77 11.48
CA ILE A 40 11.68 -7.99 12.58
C ILE A 40 12.81 -8.92 12.12
N LYS A 41 12.52 -9.96 11.32
CA LYS A 41 13.57 -10.82 10.74
C LYS A 41 14.52 -10.00 9.84
N ARG A 42 13.98 -9.18 8.92
CA ARG A 42 14.80 -8.31 8.06
C ARG A 42 15.73 -7.36 8.84
N ILE A 43 15.27 -6.84 9.98
CA ILE A 43 16.14 -6.04 10.88
C ILE A 43 17.25 -6.92 11.49
N ASN A 44 16.92 -8.12 11.98
CA ASN A 44 17.91 -9.02 12.59
C ASN A 44 18.95 -9.53 11.56
N ASP A 45 18.55 -9.68 10.31
CA ASP A 45 19.40 -10.14 9.20
C ASP A 45 20.32 -9.02 8.65
N GLY A 46 20.25 -7.78 9.18
CA GLY A 46 21.01 -6.63 8.66
C GLY A 46 20.44 -5.98 7.39
N HIS A 47 19.36 -6.52 6.82
CA HIS A 47 18.75 -6.02 5.57
C HIS A 47 18.18 -4.59 5.66
N MET A 48 18.08 -4.02 6.87
CA MET A 48 17.58 -2.67 7.13
C MET A 48 18.68 -1.73 7.69
N GLU A 49 19.95 -2.10 7.57
CA GLU A 49 21.08 -1.21 7.88
C GLU A 49 21.03 0.07 7.02
N GLY A 50 21.49 1.19 7.60
CA GLY A 50 21.40 2.51 6.97
C GLY A 50 20.04 3.22 7.11
N TYR A 51 18.99 2.54 7.61
CA TYR A 51 17.67 3.14 7.87
C TYR A 51 17.44 3.37 9.38
N PRO A 52 17.99 4.43 10.00
CA PRO A 52 17.93 4.64 11.47
C PRO A 52 16.49 4.76 12.01
N TRP A 53 15.54 5.08 11.14
CA TRP A 53 14.12 5.21 11.45
C TRP A 53 13.34 3.88 11.40
N TYR A 54 13.92 2.78 10.89
CA TYR A 54 13.29 1.46 10.76
C TYR A 54 13.62 0.57 11.97
N THR A 55 13.11 0.96 13.15
CA THR A 55 13.39 0.25 14.41
C THR A 55 12.40 -0.88 14.68
N LYS A 56 12.79 -1.87 15.50
CA LYS A 56 11.88 -2.95 15.95
C LYS A 56 10.64 -2.42 16.68
N GLU A 57 10.79 -1.33 17.42
CA GLU A 57 9.69 -0.63 18.08
C GLU A 57 8.72 -0.04 17.06
N ARG A 58 9.23 0.67 16.04
CA ARG A 58 8.40 1.23 14.97
C ARG A 58 7.68 0.12 14.20
N VAL A 59 8.36 -0.98 13.86
CA VAL A 59 7.73 -2.14 13.20
C VAL A 59 6.55 -2.66 14.04
N ARG A 60 6.73 -2.85 15.35
CA ARG A 60 5.63 -3.26 16.25
C ARG A 60 4.47 -2.28 16.27
N LYS A 61 4.75 -0.96 16.33
CA LYS A 61 3.68 0.05 16.31
C LYS A 61 2.93 0.05 14.98
N MET A 62 3.64 0.01 13.85
CA MET A 62 3.03 0.11 12.52
C MET A 62 2.19 -1.11 12.13
N ASN A 63 2.50 -2.30 12.66
CA ASN A 63 1.70 -3.53 12.42
C ASN A 63 0.45 -3.65 13.31
N ARG A 64 0.09 -2.61 14.08
CA ARG A 64 -1.10 -2.58 14.94
C ARG A 64 -1.96 -1.36 14.59
N PRO A 65 -2.93 -1.46 13.65
CA PRO A 65 -3.76 -0.33 13.22
C PRO A 65 -4.42 0.44 14.36
N GLN A 66 -4.90 -0.26 15.39
CA GLN A 66 -5.53 0.31 16.58
C GLN A 66 -4.58 1.15 17.48
N LEU A 67 -3.26 1.09 17.26
CA LEU A 67 -2.27 1.97 17.92
C LEU A 67 -1.87 3.18 17.04
N LEU A 68 -2.41 3.26 15.82
CA LEU A 68 -2.18 4.36 14.87
C LEU A 68 -3.41 5.28 14.78
N LEU A 69 -4.61 4.69 14.90
CA LEU A 69 -5.89 5.40 14.88
C LEU A 69 -6.83 4.79 15.93
N ASP A 70 -7.27 5.61 16.88
CA ASP A 70 -8.21 5.20 17.92
C ASP A 70 -9.51 4.69 17.31
N ASN A 71 -9.98 3.53 17.76
CA ASN A 71 -11.17 2.84 17.25
C ASN A 71 -11.10 2.50 15.75
N ALA A 72 -9.89 2.33 15.17
CA ALA A 72 -9.75 1.74 13.84
C ALA A 72 -10.55 0.44 13.73
N ARG A 73 -11.37 0.31 12.68
CA ARG A 73 -12.22 -0.87 12.44
C ARG A 73 -11.76 -1.72 11.26
N SER A 74 -11.23 -1.08 10.23
CA SER A 74 -10.74 -1.68 9.00
C SER A 74 -9.57 -0.89 8.45
N VAL A 75 -8.81 -1.51 7.55
CA VAL A 75 -7.84 -0.84 6.68
C VAL A 75 -8.35 -0.95 5.25
N ILE A 76 -8.37 0.18 4.53
CA ILE A 76 -8.72 0.26 3.11
C ILE A 76 -7.40 0.48 2.35
N SER A 77 -7.06 -0.48 1.49
CA SER A 77 -5.90 -0.39 0.60
C SER A 77 -6.37 -0.04 -0.80
N LEU A 78 -5.77 0.97 -1.41
CA LEU A 78 -6.05 1.46 -2.75
C LEU A 78 -4.79 1.28 -3.60
N ALA A 79 -4.95 1.01 -4.90
CA ALA A 79 -3.83 0.99 -5.83
C ALA A 79 -4.20 1.62 -7.16
N THR A 80 -3.19 2.23 -7.80
CA THR A 80 -3.23 2.66 -9.19
C THR A 80 -2.05 2.09 -9.97
N SER A 81 -2.27 1.81 -11.24
CA SER A 81 -1.27 1.28 -12.17
C SER A 81 -0.44 2.43 -12.77
N TYR A 82 0.83 2.54 -12.35
CA TYR A 82 1.82 3.38 -13.03
C TYR A 82 2.33 2.78 -14.36
N LEU A 83 1.71 1.71 -14.87
CA LEU A 83 2.05 1.15 -16.19
C LEU A 83 1.49 2.03 -17.31
N THR A 84 2.30 3.01 -17.71
CA THR A 84 2.06 3.90 -18.85
C THR A 84 2.52 3.26 -20.18
N THR A 85 2.82 4.09 -21.18
CA THR A 85 3.48 3.65 -22.43
C THR A 85 4.82 2.93 -22.19
N GLU A 86 5.27 2.19 -23.20
CA GLU A 86 6.64 1.66 -23.20
C GLU A 86 7.69 2.79 -23.26
N PRO A 87 8.87 2.60 -22.64
CA PRO A 87 9.95 3.57 -22.72
C PRO A 87 10.42 3.68 -24.17
N ASP A 88 10.77 4.91 -24.57
CA ASP A 88 11.44 5.11 -25.85
C ASP A 88 12.74 4.27 -25.90
N THR A 89 12.85 3.47 -26.96
CA THR A 89 14.01 2.61 -27.24
C THR A 89 14.97 3.25 -28.22
N GLY A 90 14.76 4.53 -28.55
CA GLY A 90 15.54 5.34 -29.47
C GLY A 90 17.05 5.30 -29.22
N THR A 91 17.81 5.64 -30.27
CA THR A 91 19.26 5.47 -30.37
C THR A 91 20.10 6.40 -29.47
N PHE A 92 19.46 7.24 -28.66
CA PHE A 92 20.14 8.20 -27.78
C PHE A 92 20.68 7.52 -26.52
N LYS A 93 21.96 7.78 -26.20
CA LYS A 93 22.70 7.18 -25.08
C LYS A 93 22.37 7.82 -23.71
N ASN A 94 21.10 8.13 -23.46
CA ASN A 94 20.66 8.74 -22.22
C ASN A 94 20.38 7.66 -21.16
N GLY A 95 20.55 8.02 -19.88
CA GLY A 95 20.13 7.17 -18.76
C GLY A 95 18.60 6.99 -18.75
N ARG A 96 18.11 5.88 -18.18
CA ARG A 96 16.68 5.58 -18.07
C ARG A 96 16.16 5.91 -16.67
N VAL A 97 15.02 6.59 -16.61
CA VAL A 97 14.26 6.84 -15.38
C VAL A 97 13.27 5.68 -15.18
N ALA A 98 13.09 5.21 -13.95
CA ALA A 98 12.12 4.16 -13.62
C ALA A 98 10.68 4.68 -13.77
N ARG A 99 9.74 3.83 -14.25
CA ARG A 99 8.35 4.25 -14.56
C ARG A 99 7.59 4.87 -13.39
N TYR A 100 7.90 4.49 -12.15
CA TYR A 100 7.27 5.07 -10.96
C TYR A 100 7.61 6.56 -10.74
N ALA A 101 8.64 7.07 -11.42
CA ALA A 101 9.08 8.46 -11.36
C ALA A 101 8.85 9.18 -12.71
N TRP A 102 7.79 8.80 -13.43
CA TRP A 102 7.35 9.47 -14.66
C TRP A 102 6.05 10.24 -14.38
N GLY A 103 6.02 11.52 -14.76
CA GLY A 103 4.89 12.39 -14.49
C GLY A 103 4.98 13.05 -13.11
N ASP A 104 3.84 13.19 -12.46
CA ASP A 104 3.73 13.79 -11.12
C ASP A 104 4.11 12.81 -10.00
N ASP A 105 4.42 13.33 -8.82
CA ASP A 105 4.71 12.53 -7.62
C ASP A 105 3.43 11.88 -7.06
N TYR A 106 3.54 10.69 -6.45
CA TYR A 106 2.41 9.81 -6.12
C TYR A 106 2.07 9.68 -4.62
#